data_AF-A0A8S9WIA2-F1
#
_entry.id   AF-A0A8S9WIA2-F1
#
_cell.length_a   1.000
_cell.length_b   1.000
_cell.length_c   1.000
_cell.angle_alpha   90.00
_cell.angle_beta   90.00
_cell.angle_gamma   90.00
#
_symmetry.space_group_name_H-M   'P 1'
#
loop_
_entity.id
_entity.type
_entity.pdbx_description
1 polymer ?
#
loop_
_entity_poly.entity_id
_entity_poly.type
_entity_poly.pdbx_seq_one_letter_code
_entity_poly.pdbx_strand_id
1 'polypeptide(L)'
;MFFVLALYSANIAEVSPAEIVIPLVAAIGFALVVLLLALLLIGLIRKLQKPSDSSQPYQLWDLNKAAIISSIFLVLFFTFGHALVAIGGWNELFRDMGAPLYWFVLSVLWVALLTIGAYFTVKTSRDLSKLTVVLSTVAFILVIIPIINIVIHDIKTASQSTELSDNGSIHTVDLVKPDILPDIYYIIFDRYSSARTLEEVYDFDNSEFLNYLSDKGFYVANESRANYKDSPKSIASSLNMNIIHEETAEKWLGRHTPKELITDNNAMHLLKSLGYEYIHFGSWWEPTRKNEFADMNVNYWAMPEFSWVLFQTTWCYPFSVEMNIIDNFSEVQYKRVLYKFDKLAEIPQREGPTYVFAHMLIPHPPFIFDAEGNYLSQEAANEGNQVTLRRNQLITTNTMIRNLVDEILSSSE
;
A
#
# COMPACT_ATOMS: atom_id res chain seq x y z
N MET A 1 -0.58 -18.92 -6.69
CA MET A 1 0.64 -18.98 -5.86
C MET A 1 1.78 -18.18 -6.48
N PHE A 2 2.28 -18.53 -7.67
CA PHE A 2 3.46 -17.88 -8.27
C PHE A 2 3.44 -16.34 -8.20
N PHE A 3 2.42 -15.68 -8.76
CA PHE A 3 2.37 -14.20 -8.83
C PHE A 3 2.46 -13.53 -7.45
N VAL A 4 1.79 -14.10 -6.44
CA VAL A 4 1.83 -13.61 -5.05
C VAL A 4 3.23 -13.81 -4.46
N LEU A 5 3.78 -15.02 -4.58
CA LEU A 5 5.08 -15.36 -4.01
C LEU A 5 6.24 -14.65 -4.72
N ALA A 6 6.14 -14.44 -6.03
CA ALA A 6 7.14 -13.71 -6.80
C ALA A 6 7.15 -12.23 -6.42
N LEU A 7 5.98 -11.60 -6.30
CA LEU A 7 5.88 -10.22 -5.81
C LEU A 7 6.42 -10.10 -4.38
N TYR A 8 6.11 -11.05 -3.51
CA TYR A 8 6.63 -11.07 -2.14
C TYR A 8 8.13 -11.27 -2.10
N SER A 9 8.65 -12.27 -2.81
CA SER A 9 10.09 -12.56 -2.86
C SER A 9 10.89 -11.37 -3.38
N ALA A 10 10.33 -10.57 -4.29
CA ALA A 10 11.00 -9.36 -4.79
C ALA A 10 11.02 -8.22 -3.76
N ASN A 11 10.11 -8.22 -2.79
CA ASN A 11 9.94 -7.15 -1.79
C ASN A 11 10.07 -7.69 -0.35
N ILE A 12 10.79 -8.80 -0.16
CA ILE A 12 10.83 -9.54 1.11
C ILE A 12 11.43 -8.74 2.27
N ALA A 13 12.30 -7.77 1.96
CA ALA A 13 12.89 -6.88 2.95
C ALA A 13 11.90 -5.81 3.46
N GLU A 14 10.80 -5.57 2.74
CA GLU A 14 9.87 -4.45 2.98
C GLU A 14 8.48 -4.93 3.42
N VAL A 15 8.12 -6.17 3.11
CA VAL A 15 6.77 -6.72 3.33
C VAL A 15 6.80 -7.80 4.40
N SER A 16 5.92 -7.70 5.39
CA SER A 16 5.74 -8.74 6.41
C SER A 16 5.12 -10.00 5.80
N PRO A 17 5.53 -11.22 6.20
CA PRO A 17 4.92 -12.47 5.76
C PRO A 17 3.40 -12.54 6.00
N ALA A 18 2.88 -11.81 7.00
CA ALA A 18 1.44 -11.78 7.28
C ALA A 18 0.63 -11.14 6.13
N GLU A 19 1.23 -10.19 5.41
CA GLU A 19 0.54 -9.43 4.35
C GLU A 19 0.20 -10.27 3.12
N ILE A 20 0.85 -11.43 2.94
CA ILE A 20 0.63 -12.30 1.79
C ILE A 20 -0.40 -13.38 2.03
N VAL A 21 -0.82 -13.61 3.27
CA VAL A 21 -1.74 -14.71 3.62
C VAL A 21 -3.09 -14.56 2.91
N ILE A 22 -3.73 -13.39 3.05
CA ILE A 22 -5.03 -13.11 2.42
C ILE A 22 -4.90 -13.12 0.88
N PRO A 23 -3.96 -12.40 0.25
CA PRO A 23 -3.74 -12.47 -1.20
C PRO A 23 -3.46 -13.89 -1.73
N LEU A 24 -2.70 -14.69 -0.98
CA LEU A 24 -2.37 -16.06 -1.39
C LEU A 24 -3.61 -16.95 -1.38
N VAL A 25 -4.41 -16.89 -0.30
CA VAL A 25 -5.68 -17.62 -0.18
C VAL A 25 -6.66 -17.17 -1.27
N ALA A 26 -6.80 -15.86 -1.48
CA ALA A 26 -7.66 -15.31 -2.53
C ALA A 26 -7.22 -15.77 -3.92
N ALA A 27 -5.92 -15.75 -4.23
CA ALA A 27 -5.40 -16.19 -5.52
C ALA A 27 -5.58 -17.71 -5.74
N ILE A 28 -5.44 -18.54 -4.70
CA ILE A 28 -5.70 -19.98 -4.78
C ILE A 28 -7.19 -20.23 -5.00
N GLY A 29 -8.06 -19.59 -4.21
CA GLY A 29 -9.52 -19.68 -4.36
C GLY A 29 -9.97 -19.27 -5.75
N PHE A 30 -9.46 -18.14 -6.25
CA PHE A 30 -9.74 -17.65 -7.60
C PHE A 30 -9.30 -18.66 -8.68
N ALA A 31 -8.10 -19.24 -8.57
CA ALA A 31 -7.64 -20.27 -9.50
C ALA A 31 -8.53 -21.52 -9.50
N LEU A 32 -9.03 -21.95 -8.35
CA LEU A 32 -9.97 -23.06 -8.24
C LEU A 32 -11.31 -22.74 -8.89
N VAL A 33 -11.83 -21.53 -8.73
CA VAL A 33 -13.06 -21.07 -9.41
C VAL A 33 -12.84 -21.05 -10.92
N VAL A 34 -11.72 -20.52 -11.40
CA VAL A 34 -11.37 -20.52 -12.83
C VAL A 34 -11.28 -21.94 -13.39
N LEU A 35 -10.72 -22.88 -12.64
CA LEU A 35 -10.68 -24.30 -13.03
C LEU A 35 -12.07 -24.93 -13.12
N LEU A 36 -12.92 -24.67 -12.13
CA LEU A 36 -14.32 -25.12 -12.14
C LEU A 36 -15.07 -24.56 -13.35
N LEU A 37 -14.93 -23.27 -13.65
CA LEU A 37 -15.56 -22.63 -14.79
C LEU A 37 -15.06 -23.22 -16.11
N ALA A 38 -13.76 -23.49 -16.24
CA ALA A 38 -13.21 -24.16 -17.42
C ALA A 38 -13.76 -25.58 -17.59
N LEU A 39 -13.91 -26.33 -16.49
CA LEU A 39 -14.53 -27.66 -16.51
C LEU A 39 -15.99 -27.59 -16.95
N LEU A 40 -16.77 -26.65 -16.41
CA LEU A 40 -18.17 -26.44 -16.78
C LEU A 40 -18.32 -26.05 -18.25
N LEU A 41 -17.45 -25.15 -18.74
CA LEU A 41 -17.43 -24.74 -20.14
C LEU A 41 -17.15 -25.92 -21.07
N ILE A 42 -16.15 -26.75 -20.75
CA ILE A 42 -15.84 -27.96 -21.53
C ILE A 42 -17.03 -28.93 -21.51
N GLY A 43 -17.61 -29.17 -20.34
CA GLY A 43 -18.77 -30.04 -20.17
C GLY A 43 -19.97 -29.57 -21.01
N LEU A 44 -20.23 -28.26 -21.03
CA LEU A 44 -21.30 -27.66 -21.84
C LEU A 44 -21.04 -27.82 -23.34
N ILE A 45 -19.83 -27.48 -23.81
CA ILE A 45 -19.47 -27.61 -25.24
C ILE A 45 -19.62 -29.06 -25.68
N ARG A 46 -19.12 -30.00 -24.89
CA ARG A 46 -19.23 -31.44 -25.16
C ARG A 46 -20.68 -31.92 -25.16
N LYS A 47 -21.51 -31.44 -24.23
CA LYS A 47 -22.95 -31.75 -24.19
C LYS A 47 -23.67 -31.25 -25.46
N LEU A 48 -23.34 -30.05 -25.94
CA LEU A 48 -23.91 -29.49 -27.18
C LEU A 48 -23.43 -30.21 -28.45
N GLN A 49 -22.22 -30.78 -28.42
CA GLN A 49 -21.65 -31.57 -29.52
C GLN A 49 -22.09 -33.05 -29.48
N LYS A 50 -22.85 -33.48 -28.46
CA LYS A 50 -23.27 -34.87 -28.32
C LYS A 50 -24.26 -35.24 -29.45
N PRO A 51 -23.97 -36.26 -30.28
CA PRO A 51 -24.94 -36.80 -31.22
C PRO A 51 -26.13 -37.42 -30.47
N SER A 52 -27.35 -37.19 -30.96
CA SER A 52 -28.60 -37.64 -30.31
C SER A 52 -28.71 -39.16 -30.12
N ASP A 53 -27.84 -39.95 -30.74
CA ASP A 53 -27.97 -41.42 -30.86
C ASP A 53 -26.76 -42.19 -30.27
N SER A 54 -25.96 -41.57 -29.39
CA SER A 54 -24.79 -42.24 -28.79
C SER A 54 -25.12 -42.92 -27.44
N SER A 55 -25.00 -44.26 -27.42
CA SER A 55 -25.17 -45.13 -26.25
C SER A 55 -23.87 -45.38 -25.45
N GLN A 56 -22.73 -44.87 -25.92
CA GLN A 56 -21.44 -45.01 -25.26
C GLN A 56 -21.28 -44.01 -24.08
N PRO A 57 -20.59 -44.38 -22.99
CA PRO A 57 -20.30 -43.47 -21.88
C PRO A 57 -19.50 -42.27 -22.39
N TYR A 58 -20.09 -41.08 -22.27
CA TYR A 58 -19.55 -39.84 -22.79
C TYR A 58 -18.80 -39.08 -21.70
N GLN A 59 -17.49 -38.92 -21.84
CA GLN A 59 -16.67 -38.21 -20.86
C GLN A 59 -16.92 -36.70 -20.98
N LEU A 60 -17.75 -36.16 -20.09
CA LEU A 60 -18.09 -34.73 -20.05
C LEU A 60 -16.92 -33.85 -19.59
N TRP A 61 -16.04 -34.39 -18.74
CA TRP A 61 -15.00 -33.63 -18.06
C TRP A 61 -13.61 -33.97 -18.59
N ASP A 62 -12.78 -32.94 -18.81
CA ASP A 62 -11.39 -33.09 -19.23
C ASP A 62 -10.51 -32.17 -18.41
N LEU A 63 -9.89 -32.73 -17.38
CA LEU A 63 -9.05 -31.99 -16.45
C LEU A 63 -7.80 -31.42 -17.13
N ASN A 64 -7.25 -32.12 -18.13
CA ASN A 64 -6.06 -31.65 -18.84
C ASN A 64 -6.37 -30.39 -19.66
N LYS A 65 -7.49 -30.42 -20.41
CA LYS A 65 -7.95 -29.25 -21.17
C LYS A 65 -8.37 -28.10 -20.24
N ALA A 66 -9.08 -28.40 -19.16
CA ALA A 66 -9.48 -27.38 -18.19
C ALA A 66 -8.25 -26.71 -17.56
N ALA A 67 -7.27 -27.50 -17.10
CA ALA A 67 -6.03 -26.99 -16.52
C ALA A 67 -5.29 -26.07 -17.49
N ILE A 68 -5.16 -26.44 -18.77
CA ILE A 68 -4.50 -25.59 -19.79
C ILE A 68 -5.24 -24.26 -19.97
N ILE A 69 -6.56 -24.29 -20.13
CA ILE A 69 -7.37 -23.08 -20.29
C ILE A 69 -7.25 -22.17 -19.06
N SER A 70 -7.34 -22.75 -17.85
CA SER A 70 -7.17 -22.02 -16.61
C SER A 70 -5.77 -21.44 -16.46
N SER A 71 -4.72 -22.16 -16.84
CA SER A 71 -3.35 -21.62 -16.84
C SER A 71 -3.19 -20.44 -17.80
N ILE A 72 -3.72 -20.54 -19.03
CA ILE A 72 -3.71 -19.43 -19.99
C ILE A 72 -4.43 -18.22 -19.40
N PHE A 73 -5.64 -18.42 -18.86
CA PHE A 73 -6.40 -17.35 -18.24
C PHE A 73 -5.64 -16.69 -17.08
N LEU A 74 -5.11 -17.48 -16.13
CA LEU A 74 -4.42 -16.94 -14.95
C LEU A 74 -3.15 -16.18 -15.33
N VAL A 75 -2.39 -16.65 -16.33
CA VAL A 75 -1.22 -15.94 -16.83
C VAL A 75 -1.63 -14.61 -17.45
N LEU A 76 -2.63 -14.60 -18.33
CA LEU A 76 -3.13 -13.37 -18.94
C LEU A 76 -3.68 -12.41 -17.87
N PHE A 77 -4.42 -12.95 -16.89
CA PHE A 77 -5.06 -12.18 -15.84
C PHE A 77 -4.04 -11.43 -14.98
N PHE A 78 -3.01 -12.10 -14.46
CA PHE A 78 -2.01 -11.49 -13.56
C PHE A 78 -0.87 -10.75 -14.30
N THR A 79 -0.79 -10.84 -15.63
CA THR A 79 0.23 -10.11 -16.40
C THR A 79 -0.31 -8.88 -17.12
N PHE A 80 -1.63 -8.64 -17.10
CA PHE A 80 -2.25 -7.53 -17.81
C PHE A 80 -1.70 -6.16 -17.37
N GLY A 81 -1.66 -5.90 -16.06
CA GLY A 81 -1.15 -4.64 -15.53
C GLY A 81 0.34 -4.43 -15.84
N HIS A 82 1.14 -5.50 -15.81
CA HIS A 82 2.55 -5.44 -16.21
C HIS A 82 2.71 -5.07 -17.69
N ALA A 83 1.87 -5.63 -18.57
CA ALA A 83 1.85 -5.28 -19.98
C ALA A 83 1.41 -3.82 -20.21
N LEU A 84 0.43 -3.32 -19.46
CA LEU A 84 0.02 -1.91 -19.51
C LEU A 84 1.17 -0.97 -19.16
N VAL A 85 1.85 -1.22 -18.04
CA VAL A 85 2.99 -0.40 -17.59
C VAL A 85 4.13 -0.44 -18.62
N ALA A 86 4.44 -1.63 -19.15
CA ALA A 86 5.47 -1.78 -20.16
C ALA A 86 5.17 -1.00 -21.45
N ILE A 87 3.92 -1.02 -21.92
CA ILE A 87 3.49 -0.30 -23.13
C ILE A 87 3.47 1.22 -22.88
N GLY A 88 2.92 1.65 -21.74
CA GLY A 88 2.87 3.07 -21.37
C GLY A 88 4.25 3.69 -21.18
N GLY A 89 5.23 2.91 -20.70
CA GLY A 89 6.63 3.33 -20.57
C GLY A 89 7.46 3.23 -21.85
N TRP A 90 6.94 2.62 -22.91
CA TRP A 90 7.70 2.32 -24.13
C TRP A 90 7.84 3.50 -25.09
N ASN A 91 6.89 4.43 -25.12
CA ASN A 91 6.92 5.55 -26.07
C ASN A 91 6.04 6.72 -25.62
N GLU A 92 6.46 7.95 -25.92
CA GLU A 92 5.66 9.17 -25.73
C GLU A 92 4.32 9.09 -26.48
N LEU A 93 4.30 8.43 -27.65
CA LEU A 93 3.07 8.21 -28.42
C LEU A 93 1.97 7.49 -27.62
N PHE A 94 2.31 6.50 -26.79
CA PHE A 94 1.31 5.79 -25.97
C PHE A 94 0.85 6.60 -24.76
N ARG A 95 1.68 7.55 -24.31
CA ARG A 95 1.29 8.53 -23.30
C ARG A 95 0.28 9.53 -23.88
N ASP A 96 0.48 9.95 -25.12
CA ASP A 96 -0.37 10.93 -25.82
C ASP A 96 -1.67 10.35 -26.38
N MET A 97 -1.73 9.03 -26.63
CA MET A 97 -2.95 8.33 -27.11
C MET A 97 -4.09 8.26 -26.08
N GLY A 98 -3.83 8.63 -24.82
CA GLY A 98 -4.77 8.53 -23.71
C GLY A 98 -4.87 7.11 -23.13
N ALA A 99 -4.89 7.01 -21.80
CA ALA A 99 -4.96 5.74 -21.06
C ALA A 99 -6.06 4.77 -21.55
N PRO A 100 -7.31 5.21 -21.77
CA PRO A 100 -8.40 4.28 -22.10
C PRO A 100 -8.23 3.55 -23.44
N LEU A 101 -7.61 4.20 -24.44
CA LEU A 101 -7.52 3.62 -25.79
C LEU A 101 -6.57 2.41 -25.84
N TYR A 102 -5.35 2.54 -25.29
CA TYR A 102 -4.43 1.40 -25.29
C TYR A 102 -4.83 0.33 -24.28
N TRP A 103 -5.55 0.68 -23.20
CA TRP A 103 -6.16 -0.31 -22.30
C TRP A 103 -7.19 -1.18 -23.03
N PHE A 104 -8.03 -0.55 -23.85
CA PHE A 104 -9.01 -1.24 -24.68
C PHE A 104 -8.35 -2.15 -25.71
N VAL A 105 -7.37 -1.64 -26.46
CA VAL A 105 -6.64 -2.43 -27.47
C VAL A 105 -5.97 -3.65 -26.83
N LEU A 106 -5.28 -3.47 -25.70
CA LEU A 106 -4.63 -4.57 -25.00
C LEU A 106 -5.66 -5.60 -24.50
N SER A 107 -6.81 -5.14 -24.03
CA SER A 107 -7.90 -6.03 -23.58
C SER A 107 -8.46 -6.87 -24.71
N VAL A 108 -8.67 -6.29 -25.90
CA VAL A 108 -9.08 -7.04 -27.10
C VAL A 108 -8.04 -8.10 -27.45
N LEU A 109 -6.74 -7.76 -27.40
CA LEU A 109 -5.67 -8.73 -27.63
C LEU A 109 -5.66 -9.86 -26.60
N TRP A 110 -5.87 -9.55 -25.31
CA TRP A 110 -5.93 -10.56 -24.24
C TRP A 110 -7.11 -11.50 -24.41
N VAL A 111 -8.30 -10.97 -24.74
CA VAL A 111 -9.48 -11.77 -25.07
C VAL A 111 -9.22 -12.66 -26.28
N ALA A 112 -8.60 -12.12 -27.32
CA ALA A 112 -8.27 -12.88 -28.53
C ALA A 112 -7.30 -14.03 -28.20
N LEU A 113 -6.22 -13.78 -27.45
CA LEU A 113 -5.26 -14.81 -27.03
C LEU A 113 -5.94 -15.90 -26.20
N LEU A 114 -6.77 -15.52 -25.22
CA LEU A 114 -7.54 -16.47 -24.41
C LEU A 114 -8.48 -17.31 -25.27
N THR A 115 -9.24 -16.66 -26.17
CA THR A 115 -10.23 -17.32 -27.03
C THR A 115 -9.56 -18.28 -28.01
N ILE A 116 -8.47 -17.87 -28.64
CA ILE A 116 -7.68 -18.70 -29.56
C ILE A 116 -7.09 -19.90 -28.81
N GLY A 117 -6.46 -19.66 -27.66
CA GLY A 117 -5.88 -20.71 -26.82
C GLY A 117 -6.93 -21.72 -26.36
N ALA A 118 -8.09 -21.24 -25.90
CA ALA A 118 -9.21 -22.09 -25.49
C ALA A 118 -9.79 -22.87 -26.68
N TYR A 119 -10.00 -22.23 -27.82
CA TYR A 119 -10.53 -22.87 -29.03
C TYR A 119 -9.66 -24.03 -29.48
N PHE A 120 -8.35 -23.83 -29.62
CA PHE A 120 -7.42 -24.88 -30.05
C PHE A 120 -7.31 -26.00 -29.01
N THR A 121 -7.32 -25.67 -27.72
CA THR A 121 -7.29 -26.65 -26.61
C THR A 121 -8.55 -27.52 -26.60
N VAL A 122 -9.73 -26.94 -26.85
CA VAL A 122 -10.98 -27.70 -26.92
C VAL A 122 -11.04 -28.54 -28.19
N LYS A 123 -10.69 -27.96 -29.34
CA LYS A 123 -10.82 -28.59 -30.67
C LYS A 123 -9.85 -29.75 -30.90
N THR A 124 -8.67 -29.73 -30.28
CA THR A 124 -7.68 -30.79 -30.50
C THR A 124 -8.18 -32.14 -29.97
N SER A 125 -8.02 -33.19 -30.77
CA SER A 125 -8.26 -34.58 -30.38
C SER A 125 -7.00 -35.28 -29.86
N ARG A 126 -5.86 -34.58 -29.85
CA ARG A 126 -4.59 -35.11 -29.34
C ARG A 126 -4.63 -35.26 -27.83
N ASP A 127 -3.92 -36.25 -27.31
CA ASP A 127 -3.66 -36.38 -25.88
C ASP A 127 -2.77 -35.21 -25.40
N LEU A 128 -3.33 -34.39 -24.51
CA LEU A 128 -2.65 -33.22 -23.94
C LEU A 128 -1.95 -33.54 -22.62
N SER A 129 -2.01 -34.78 -22.13
CA SER A 129 -1.43 -35.16 -20.83
C SER A 129 0.05 -34.77 -20.72
N LYS A 130 0.84 -34.99 -21.78
CA LYS A 130 2.27 -34.60 -21.81
C LYS A 130 2.46 -33.09 -21.71
N LEU A 131 1.63 -32.31 -22.42
CA LEU A 131 1.70 -30.84 -22.36
C LEU A 131 1.30 -30.35 -20.97
N THR A 132 0.24 -30.91 -20.39
CA THR A 132 -0.18 -30.59 -19.02
C THR A 132 0.93 -30.89 -18.03
N VAL A 133 1.59 -32.05 -18.12
CA VAL A 133 2.75 -32.38 -17.26
C VAL A 133 3.88 -31.36 -17.41
N VAL A 134 4.22 -30.96 -18.65
CA VAL A 134 5.25 -29.93 -18.88
C VAL A 134 4.84 -28.59 -18.24
N LEU A 135 3.61 -28.13 -18.47
CA LEU A 135 3.12 -26.87 -17.92
C LEU A 135 3.04 -26.89 -16.39
N SER A 136 2.60 -28.01 -15.80
CA SER A 136 2.60 -28.20 -14.35
C SER A 136 4.02 -28.21 -13.78
N THR A 137 4.98 -28.81 -14.49
CA THR A 137 6.41 -28.79 -14.10
C THR A 137 6.96 -27.37 -14.13
N VAL A 138 6.67 -26.60 -15.19
CA VAL A 138 7.06 -25.18 -15.28
C VAL A 138 6.42 -24.37 -14.16
N ALA A 139 5.12 -24.52 -13.92
CA ALA A 139 4.42 -23.83 -12.84
C ALA A 139 4.99 -24.16 -11.46
N PHE A 140 5.35 -25.43 -11.23
CA PHE A 140 6.01 -25.89 -10.01
C PHE A 140 7.39 -25.23 -9.82
N ILE A 141 8.22 -25.21 -10.87
CA ILE A 141 9.53 -24.53 -10.84
C ILE A 141 9.35 -23.05 -10.54
N LEU A 142 8.41 -22.38 -11.21
CA LEU A 142 8.10 -20.97 -10.99
C LEU A 142 7.69 -20.68 -9.55
N VAL A 143 6.96 -21.60 -8.88
CA VAL A 143 6.60 -21.45 -7.46
C VAL A 143 7.77 -21.75 -6.53
N ILE A 144 8.62 -22.73 -6.86
CA ILE A 144 9.76 -23.10 -6.03
C ILE A 144 10.81 -21.98 -5.96
N ILE A 145 11.10 -21.30 -7.06
CA ILE A 145 12.11 -20.23 -7.10
C ILE A 145 11.87 -19.15 -6.03
N PRO A 146 10.70 -18.49 -5.94
CA PRO A 146 10.45 -17.50 -4.91
C PRO A 146 10.42 -18.12 -3.50
N ILE A 147 9.96 -19.36 -3.33
CA ILE A 147 10.01 -20.05 -2.02
C ILE A 147 11.46 -20.21 -1.57
N ILE A 148 12.37 -20.64 -2.45
CA ILE A 148 13.80 -20.76 -2.13
C ILE A 148 14.36 -19.40 -1.72
N ASN A 149 14.06 -18.33 -2.46
CA ASN A 149 14.51 -16.99 -2.12
C ASN A 149 14.00 -16.54 -0.74
N ILE A 150 12.73 -16.82 -0.44
CA ILE A 150 12.11 -16.51 0.86
C ILE A 150 12.83 -17.26 1.98
N VAL A 151 13.01 -18.57 1.83
CA VAL A 151 13.69 -19.41 2.83
C VAL A 151 15.14 -18.97 3.04
N ILE A 152 15.88 -18.65 1.97
CA ILE A 152 17.26 -18.16 2.08
C ILE A 152 17.32 -16.83 2.85
N HIS A 153 16.39 -15.92 2.56
CA HIS A 153 16.30 -14.64 3.26
C HIS A 153 16.00 -14.84 4.74
N ASP A 154 15.00 -15.66 5.09
CA ASP A 154 14.61 -15.89 6.49
C ASP A 154 15.72 -16.55 7.30
N ILE A 155 16.45 -17.52 6.72
CA ILE A 155 17.63 -18.13 7.36
C ILE A 155 18.72 -17.08 7.62
N LYS A 156 18.98 -16.20 6.64
CA LYS A 156 19.98 -15.14 6.77
C LYS A 156 19.62 -14.15 7.88
N THR A 157 18.37 -13.73 7.94
CA THR A 157 17.85 -12.79 8.95
C THR A 157 17.85 -13.40 10.34
N ALA A 158 17.43 -14.66 10.49
CA ALA A 158 17.44 -15.37 11.79
C ALA A 158 18.86 -15.60 12.34
N SER A 159 19.85 -15.79 11.46
CA SER A 159 21.24 -15.94 11.87
C SER A 159 21.82 -14.62 12.41
N GLN A 160 21.40 -13.48 11.86
CA GLN A 160 21.82 -12.15 12.31
C GLN A 160 21.19 -11.73 13.64
N SER A 161 19.93 -12.12 13.90
CA SER A 161 19.23 -11.77 15.14
C SER A 161 19.77 -12.52 16.37
N THR A 162 20.29 -13.74 16.18
CA THR A 162 20.83 -14.56 17.29
C THR A 162 22.16 -14.02 17.84
N GLU A 163 23.01 -13.42 17.00
CA GLU A 163 24.29 -12.82 17.43
C GLU A 163 24.14 -11.50 18.19
N LEU A 164 22.96 -10.89 18.10
CA LEU A 164 22.68 -9.59 18.67
C LEU A 164 21.98 -9.66 20.03
N SER A 165 21.80 -10.81 20.67
CA SER A 165 21.18 -10.86 22.01
C SER A 165 22.14 -10.40 23.12
N ASP A 166 22.34 -9.09 23.25
CA ASP A 166 22.86 -8.50 24.48
C ASP A 166 22.22 -7.12 24.78
N ASN A 167 22.07 -6.89 26.09
CA ASN A 167 21.16 -6.02 26.83
C ASN A 167 20.88 -4.61 26.29
N GLY A 168 19.61 -4.34 25.99
CA GLY A 168 19.02 -2.99 26.11
C GLY A 168 18.12 -2.99 27.33
N SER A 169 18.64 -2.63 28.50
CA SER A 169 17.83 -2.43 29.69
C SER A 169 16.76 -1.39 29.39
N ILE A 170 15.49 -1.78 29.48
CA ILE A 170 14.39 -0.82 29.59
C ILE A 170 14.72 0.01 30.83
N HIS A 171 15.11 1.27 30.63
CA HIS A 171 15.17 2.21 31.72
C HIS A 171 13.75 2.41 32.19
N THR A 172 13.35 1.68 33.23
CA THR A 172 12.15 1.97 33.99
C THR A 172 12.40 3.31 34.66
N VAL A 173 12.00 4.38 33.99
CA VAL A 173 11.90 5.69 34.61
C VAL A 173 10.78 5.58 35.63
N ASP A 174 11.05 5.92 36.89
CA ASP A 174 9.99 6.11 37.88
C ASP A 174 9.18 7.33 37.44
N LEU A 175 8.09 7.08 36.71
CA LEU A 175 7.23 8.11 36.18
C LEU A 175 6.30 8.59 37.29
N VAL A 176 6.46 9.85 37.67
CA VAL A 176 5.45 10.53 38.46
C VAL A 176 4.31 10.87 37.54
N LYS A 177 3.16 10.20 37.71
CA LYS A 177 1.95 10.53 36.98
C LYS A 177 1.53 11.96 37.34
N PRO A 178 1.44 12.88 36.36
CA PRO A 178 0.93 14.23 36.61
C PRO A 178 -0.51 14.20 37.12
N ASP A 179 -0.89 15.17 37.95
CA ASP A 179 -2.26 15.33 38.45
C ASP A 179 -3.26 15.63 37.31
N ILE A 180 -2.78 16.32 36.27
CA ILE A 180 -3.56 16.66 35.06
C ILE A 180 -2.85 16.05 33.86
N LEU A 181 -3.59 15.23 33.11
CA LEU A 181 -3.12 14.65 31.86
C LEU A 181 -3.79 15.40 30.70
N PRO A 182 -3.07 16.31 30.00
CA PRO A 182 -3.60 16.95 28.79
C PRO A 182 -3.60 15.97 27.63
N ASP A 183 -4.43 16.20 26.62
CA ASP A 183 -4.31 15.52 25.34
C ASP A 183 -2.97 15.84 24.66
N ILE A 184 -2.37 14.83 24.03
CA ILE A 184 -1.06 14.94 23.37
C ILE A 184 -1.23 14.61 21.89
N TYR A 185 -0.96 15.58 21.03
CA TYR A 185 -0.96 15.42 19.58
C TYR A 185 0.47 15.39 19.04
N TYR A 186 0.85 14.28 18.43
CA TYR A 186 2.09 14.15 17.66
C TYR A 186 1.77 13.93 16.19
N ILE A 187 1.76 15.03 15.43
CA ILE A 187 1.36 15.06 14.02
C ILE A 187 2.59 15.31 13.14
N ILE A 188 2.82 14.41 12.17
CA ILE A 188 3.93 14.48 11.22
C ILE A 188 3.36 14.73 9.82
N PHE A 189 3.74 15.85 9.20
CA PHE A 189 3.44 16.17 7.81
C PHE A 189 4.62 15.74 6.91
N ASP A 190 4.42 14.71 6.11
CA ASP A 190 5.49 14.09 5.33
C ASP A 190 5.97 15.01 4.20
N ARG A 191 7.30 15.15 4.12
CA ARG A 191 8.02 16.08 3.25
C ARG A 191 7.57 17.52 3.38
N TYR A 192 7.09 17.97 4.54
CA TYR A 192 6.95 19.39 4.82
C TYR A 192 8.34 20.00 5.04
N SER A 193 8.75 20.90 4.15
CA SER A 193 10.10 21.50 4.17
C SER A 193 10.20 22.69 5.12
N SER A 194 11.40 23.01 5.60
CA SER A 194 11.63 24.22 6.39
C SER A 194 11.31 25.49 5.59
N ALA A 195 11.00 26.59 6.29
CA ALA A 195 10.73 27.89 5.67
C ALA A 195 11.83 28.30 4.70
N ARG A 196 13.09 28.14 5.11
CA ARG A 196 14.27 28.41 4.28
C ARG A 196 14.27 27.61 2.97
N THR A 197 14.00 26.30 3.03
CA THR A 197 13.95 25.47 1.81
C THR A 197 12.77 25.83 0.92
N LEU A 198 11.63 26.19 1.51
CA LEU A 198 10.46 26.65 0.76
C LEU A 198 10.74 27.96 0.00
N GLU A 199 11.42 28.91 0.65
CA GLU A 199 11.84 30.15 0.01
C GLU A 199 12.91 29.92 -1.06
N GLU A 200 14.04 29.28 -0.72
CA GLU A 200 15.21 29.12 -1.61
C GLU A 200 14.94 28.21 -2.82
N VAL A 201 14.13 27.15 -2.68
CA VAL A 201 13.95 26.12 -3.72
C VAL A 201 12.60 26.24 -4.42
N TYR A 202 11.56 26.61 -3.67
CA TYR A 202 10.19 26.60 -4.18
C TYR A 202 9.61 28.00 -4.38
N ASP A 203 10.38 29.07 -4.11
CA ASP A 203 9.94 30.47 -4.24
C ASP A 203 8.58 30.67 -3.55
N PHE A 204 8.51 30.20 -2.29
CA PHE A 204 7.30 30.24 -1.47
C PHE A 204 7.63 30.79 -0.08
N ASP A 205 7.08 31.96 0.23
CA ASP A 205 7.14 32.55 1.56
C ASP A 205 6.12 31.90 2.50
N ASN A 206 6.61 31.19 3.51
CA ASN A 206 5.78 30.50 4.51
C ASN A 206 5.58 31.34 5.79
N SER A 207 6.02 32.61 5.82
CA SER A 207 6.03 33.45 7.01
C SER A 207 4.63 33.67 7.61
N GLU A 208 3.59 33.83 6.78
CA GLU A 208 2.20 34.01 7.25
C GLU A 208 1.76 32.84 8.14
N PHE A 209 2.01 31.60 7.69
CA PHE A 209 1.62 30.41 8.42
C PHE A 209 2.39 30.25 9.74
N LEU A 210 3.69 30.55 9.73
CA LEU A 210 4.50 30.48 10.95
C LEU A 210 4.15 31.57 11.96
N ASN A 211 3.83 32.77 11.49
CA ASN A 211 3.33 33.85 12.32
C ASN A 211 1.98 33.47 12.94
N TYR A 212 1.07 32.90 12.16
CA TYR A 212 -0.20 32.37 12.68
C TYR A 212 0.02 31.35 13.83
N LEU A 213 0.93 30.39 13.65
CA LEU A 213 1.24 29.42 14.72
C LEU A 213 1.80 30.11 15.97
N SER A 214 2.70 31.08 15.78
CA SER A 214 3.28 31.86 16.88
C SER A 214 2.21 32.67 17.63
N ASP A 215 1.28 33.29 16.89
CA ASP A 215 0.16 34.07 17.44
C ASP A 215 -0.83 33.19 18.24
N LYS A 216 -0.94 31.91 17.89
CA LYS A 216 -1.68 30.90 18.65
C LYS A 216 -0.92 30.35 19.86
N GLY A 217 0.29 30.84 20.12
CA GLY A 217 1.12 30.46 21.27
C GLY A 217 2.00 29.23 21.03
N PHE A 218 2.11 28.73 19.80
CA PHE A 218 3.04 27.64 19.48
C PHE A 218 4.48 28.14 19.48
N TYR A 219 5.39 27.31 19.96
CA TYR A 219 6.82 27.51 19.78
C TYR A 219 7.25 27.07 18.37
N VAL A 220 7.63 28.03 17.53
CA VAL A 220 8.12 27.75 16.16
C VAL A 220 9.65 27.62 16.15
N ALA A 221 10.13 26.40 16.02
CA ALA A 221 11.55 26.07 16.03
C ALA A 221 12.19 26.16 14.62
N ASN A 222 12.44 27.37 14.13
CA ASN A 222 12.90 27.63 12.75
C ASN A 222 14.23 26.94 12.35
N GLU A 223 15.09 26.64 13.31
CA GLU A 223 16.40 26.00 13.08
C GLU A 223 16.40 24.48 13.37
N SER A 224 15.23 23.89 13.63
CA SER A 224 15.12 22.44 13.87
C SER A 224 15.55 21.63 12.65
N ARG A 225 16.18 20.47 12.92
CA ARG A 225 16.64 19.53 11.90
C ARG A 225 16.14 18.12 12.22
N ALA A 226 15.76 17.38 11.20
CA ALA A 226 15.50 15.96 11.34
C ALA A 226 16.83 15.20 11.52
N ASN A 227 16.81 14.18 12.37
CA ASN A 227 17.98 13.31 12.58
C ASN A 227 18.30 12.45 11.34
N TYR A 228 17.31 12.21 10.48
CA TYR A 228 17.42 11.36 9.29
C TYR A 228 16.70 11.98 8.11
N LYS A 229 17.19 11.66 6.91
CA LYS A 229 16.56 12.07 5.64
C LYS A 229 15.43 11.13 5.19
N ASP A 230 15.36 9.91 5.73
CA ASP A 230 14.36 8.91 5.38
C ASP A 230 13.28 8.77 6.46
N SER A 231 12.01 8.70 6.03
CA SER A 231 10.85 8.62 6.92
C SER A 231 10.89 7.45 7.92
N PRO A 232 11.25 6.20 7.53
CA PRO A 232 11.30 5.09 8.49
C PRO A 232 12.23 5.36 9.66
N LYS A 233 13.48 5.80 9.43
CA LYS A 233 14.41 6.09 10.54
C LYS A 233 14.00 7.32 11.32
N SER A 234 13.52 8.37 10.65
CA SER A 234 13.10 9.61 11.31
C SER A 234 11.94 9.38 12.28
N ILE A 235 10.92 8.65 11.85
CA ILE A 235 9.74 8.33 12.66
C ILE A 235 10.10 7.34 13.77
N ALA A 236 10.82 6.26 13.44
CA ALA A 236 11.26 5.28 14.45
C ALA A 236 12.11 5.93 15.54
N SER A 237 13.05 6.81 15.16
CA SER A 237 13.90 7.54 16.11
C SER A 237 13.08 8.46 17.02
N SER A 238 12.14 9.20 16.44
CA SER A 238 11.31 10.16 17.19
C SER A 238 10.38 9.46 18.18
N LEU A 239 9.69 8.40 17.75
CA LEU A 239 8.77 7.62 18.61
C LEU A 239 9.49 6.84 19.71
N ASN A 240 10.78 6.53 19.52
CA ASN A 240 11.58 5.83 20.53
C ASN A 240 12.48 6.76 21.34
N MET A 241 12.47 8.07 21.05
CA MET A 241 13.31 9.08 21.69
C MET A 241 14.81 8.72 21.68
N ASN A 242 15.26 8.07 20.60
CA ASN A 242 16.61 7.53 20.50
C ASN A 242 17.20 7.73 19.10
N ILE A 243 18.49 8.04 19.03
CA ILE A 243 19.22 8.19 17.77
C ILE A 243 19.69 6.80 17.32
N ILE A 244 19.25 6.40 16.13
CA ILE A 244 19.69 5.20 15.40
C ILE A 244 21.04 5.51 14.69
N HIS A 245 22.19 5.44 15.37
CA HIS A 245 23.51 5.60 14.71
C HIS A 245 23.80 4.43 13.76
N GLU A 246 24.57 4.56 12.68
CA GLU A 246 24.82 3.46 11.71
C GLU A 246 25.36 2.16 12.34
N GLU A 247 26.29 2.23 13.30
CA GLU A 247 26.77 1.05 14.04
C GLU A 247 25.68 0.44 14.95
N THR A 248 24.82 1.28 15.52
CA THR A 248 23.59 0.82 16.19
C THR A 248 22.47 0.52 15.21
N ALA A 249 22.51 0.93 13.95
CA ALA A 249 21.48 0.67 12.97
C ALA A 249 21.61 -0.78 12.55
N GLU A 250 22.83 -1.29 12.36
CA GLU A 250 23.02 -2.74 12.23
C GLU A 250 22.67 -3.50 13.52
N LYS A 251 22.87 -2.94 14.73
CA LYS A 251 22.50 -3.62 16.00
C LYS A 251 21.03 -3.50 16.42
N TRP A 252 20.34 -2.39 16.13
CA TRP A 252 18.93 -2.11 16.41
C TRP A 252 18.06 -2.49 15.22
N LEU A 253 18.45 -2.12 13.99
CA LEU A 253 17.77 -2.57 12.76
C LEU A 253 18.10 -4.01 12.36
N GLY A 254 19.21 -4.57 12.83
CA GLY A 254 19.47 -6.01 12.72
C GLY A 254 18.65 -6.87 13.69
N ARG A 255 17.97 -6.24 14.66
CA ARG A 255 17.00 -6.90 15.57
C ARG A 255 15.56 -6.59 15.21
N HIS A 256 15.28 -5.35 14.76
CA HIS A 256 13.94 -4.87 14.47
C HIS A 256 13.89 -4.01 13.21
N THR A 257 13.01 -4.32 12.26
CA THR A 257 12.81 -3.43 11.11
C THR A 257 12.33 -2.03 11.57
N PRO A 258 12.60 -0.92 10.83
CA PRO A 258 12.01 0.37 11.17
C PRO A 258 10.48 0.32 11.34
N LYS A 259 9.81 -0.58 10.61
CA LYS A 259 8.38 -0.86 10.77
C LYS A 259 8.04 -1.37 12.17
N GLU A 260 8.81 -2.32 12.69
CA GLU A 260 8.62 -2.81 14.07
C GLU A 260 8.83 -1.70 15.08
N LEU A 261 9.89 -0.89 14.94
CA LEU A 261 10.16 0.23 15.85
C LEU A 261 9.13 1.36 15.79
N ILE A 262 8.39 1.49 14.69
CA ILE A 262 7.26 2.42 14.58
C ILE A 262 6.01 1.81 15.23
N THR A 263 5.80 0.51 15.04
CA THR A 263 4.61 -0.20 15.53
C THR A 263 4.68 -0.36 17.05
N ASP A 264 5.76 -0.95 17.54
CA ASP A 264 6.08 -1.16 18.94
C ASP A 264 7.11 -0.09 19.37
N ASN A 265 6.65 0.98 20.00
CA ASN A 265 7.47 2.15 20.28
C ASN A 265 7.35 2.66 21.72
N ASN A 266 8.43 3.27 22.22
CA ASN A 266 8.52 3.73 23.61
C ASN A 266 7.52 4.83 23.95
N ALA A 267 7.27 5.80 23.07
CA ALA A 267 6.34 6.90 23.34
C ALA A 267 4.92 6.39 23.62
N MET A 268 4.46 5.43 22.80
CA MET A 268 3.17 4.77 22.96
C MET A 268 3.11 3.99 24.28
N HIS A 269 4.10 3.13 24.57
CA HIS A 269 4.12 2.37 25.84
C HIS A 269 4.13 3.28 27.06
N LEU A 270 4.95 4.32 27.02
CA LEU A 270 5.05 5.33 28.06
C LEU A 270 3.69 5.97 28.35
N LEU A 271 3.04 6.53 27.33
CA LEU A 271 1.78 7.26 27.51
C LEU A 271 0.64 6.31 27.89
N LYS A 272 0.55 5.12 27.30
CA LYS A 272 -0.42 4.11 27.72
C LYS A 272 -0.23 3.71 29.19
N SER A 273 1.02 3.59 29.67
CA SER A 273 1.29 3.28 31.08
C SER A 273 0.79 4.36 32.06
N LEU A 274 0.69 5.62 31.60
CA LEU A 274 0.13 6.73 32.38
C LEU A 274 -1.41 6.79 32.33
N GLY A 275 -2.04 6.01 31.45
CA GLY A 275 -3.48 5.91 31.28
C GLY A 275 -4.04 6.67 30.09
N TYR A 276 -3.21 7.03 29.11
CA TYR A 276 -3.67 7.63 27.85
C TYR A 276 -4.34 6.60 26.94
N GLU A 277 -5.42 7.00 26.27
CA GLU A 277 -5.95 6.27 25.12
C GLU A 277 -5.07 6.57 23.89
N TYR A 278 -4.52 5.53 23.25
CA TYR A 278 -3.68 5.68 22.08
C TYR A 278 -4.50 5.61 20.77
N ILE A 279 -4.53 6.73 20.04
CA ILE A 279 -5.25 6.87 18.77
C ILE A 279 -4.25 7.03 17.63
N HIS A 280 -4.26 6.06 16.71
CA HIS A 280 -3.33 6.01 15.57
C HIS A 280 -4.02 6.46 14.28
N PHE A 281 -3.62 7.61 13.78
CA PHE A 281 -4.05 8.17 12.50
C PHE A 281 -3.10 7.72 11.38
N GLY A 282 -3.43 6.57 10.82
CA GLY A 282 -2.58 5.89 9.85
C GLY A 282 -2.57 6.54 8.47
N SER A 283 -1.69 6.04 7.60
CA SER A 283 -1.55 6.49 6.21
C SER A 283 -1.70 5.33 5.22
N TRP A 284 -1.46 5.54 3.94
CA TRP A 284 -1.39 4.40 3.00
C TRP A 284 -0.06 3.65 3.09
N TRP A 285 0.97 4.28 3.65
CA TRP A 285 2.30 3.69 3.77
C TRP A 285 2.33 2.67 4.91
N GLU A 286 2.72 1.45 4.59
CA GLU A 286 2.53 0.23 5.38
C GLU A 286 3.06 0.35 6.82
N PRO A 287 4.25 0.92 7.10
CA PRO A 287 4.76 1.09 8.46
C PRO A 287 3.91 1.97 9.37
N THR A 288 3.06 2.82 8.81
CA THR A 288 2.11 3.66 9.57
C THR A 288 0.68 3.45 9.10
N ARG A 289 0.37 2.36 8.39
CA ARG A 289 -0.99 2.15 7.85
C ARG A 289 -1.97 1.83 8.97
N LYS A 290 -1.51 0.99 9.90
CA LYS A 290 -2.23 0.54 11.09
C LYS A 290 -1.22 0.26 12.19
N ASN A 291 -1.60 0.48 13.44
CA ASN A 291 -0.84 0.04 14.60
C ASN A 291 -1.70 -0.92 15.43
N GLU A 292 -1.19 -2.12 15.71
CA GLU A 292 -1.91 -3.16 16.46
C GLU A 292 -2.00 -2.89 17.97
N PHE A 293 -1.16 -2.02 18.50
CA PHE A 293 -1.17 -1.59 19.90
C PHE A 293 -2.06 -0.35 20.15
N ALA A 294 -2.61 0.24 19.09
CA ALA A 294 -3.53 1.36 19.18
C ALA A 294 -4.91 0.93 19.67
N ASP A 295 -5.48 1.70 20.60
CA ASP A 295 -6.84 1.50 21.09
C ASP A 295 -7.85 1.85 19.99
N MET A 296 -7.49 2.82 19.13
CA MET A 296 -8.26 3.18 17.94
C MET A 296 -7.34 3.43 16.75
N ASN A 297 -7.68 2.87 15.59
CA ASN A 297 -7.03 3.18 14.31
C ASN A 297 -7.97 4.01 13.42
N VAL A 298 -7.50 5.16 12.97
CA VAL A 298 -8.20 6.06 12.05
C VAL A 298 -7.50 6.08 10.71
N ASN A 299 -8.08 5.44 9.70
CA ASN A 299 -7.52 5.44 8.34
C ASN A 299 -8.61 5.10 7.31
N TYR A 300 -8.85 6.01 6.36
CA TYR A 300 -9.80 5.78 5.28
C TYR A 300 -9.25 4.75 4.29
N TRP A 301 -10.04 3.71 4.00
CA TRP A 301 -9.70 2.67 3.02
C TRP A 301 -8.27 2.13 3.18
N ALA A 302 -7.95 1.64 4.37
CA ALA A 302 -6.61 1.20 4.78
C ALA A 302 -6.19 -0.16 4.17
N MET A 303 -6.36 -0.33 2.86
CA MET A 303 -5.98 -1.55 2.14
C MET A 303 -4.44 -1.73 2.19
N PRO A 304 -3.93 -2.94 2.47
CA PRO A 304 -2.48 -3.18 2.47
C PRO A 304 -1.83 -2.86 1.12
N GLU A 305 -0.65 -2.26 1.15
CA GLU A 305 0.08 -1.88 -0.07
C GLU A 305 0.33 -3.08 -0.99
N PHE A 306 0.74 -4.20 -0.40
CA PHE A 306 0.95 -5.45 -1.14
C PHE A 306 -0.30 -5.89 -1.91
N SER A 307 -1.48 -5.80 -1.28
CA SER A 307 -2.75 -6.16 -1.91
C SER A 307 -3.11 -5.19 -3.03
N TRP A 308 -2.84 -3.89 -2.85
CA TRP A 308 -3.06 -2.86 -3.87
C TRP A 308 -2.17 -3.11 -5.09
N VAL A 309 -0.86 -3.29 -4.88
CA VAL A 309 0.10 -3.56 -5.95
C VAL A 309 -0.24 -4.86 -6.68
N LEU A 310 -0.58 -5.94 -5.96
CA LEU A 310 -1.01 -7.17 -6.59
C LEU A 310 -2.27 -6.95 -7.44
N PHE A 311 -3.26 -6.22 -6.93
CA PHE A 311 -4.48 -5.92 -7.67
C PHE A 311 -4.19 -5.13 -8.95
N GLN A 312 -3.26 -4.17 -8.92
CA GLN A 312 -2.81 -3.42 -10.10
C GLN A 312 -2.20 -4.29 -11.20
N THR A 313 -1.66 -5.47 -10.87
CA THR A 313 -1.17 -6.43 -11.89
C THR A 313 -2.30 -7.12 -12.66
N THR A 314 -3.51 -7.11 -12.10
CA THR A 314 -4.63 -7.89 -12.63
C THR A 314 -5.33 -7.20 -13.78
N TRP A 315 -5.99 -8.00 -14.62
CA TRP A 315 -6.85 -7.50 -15.68
C TRP A 315 -8.04 -6.69 -15.15
N CYS A 316 -8.45 -6.87 -13.89
CA CYS A 316 -9.58 -6.14 -13.28
C CYS A 316 -9.28 -4.67 -12.98
N TYR A 317 -8.02 -4.32 -12.66
CA TYR A 317 -7.67 -2.99 -12.17
C TYR A 317 -8.16 -1.82 -13.06
N PRO A 318 -7.77 -1.73 -14.34
CA PRO A 318 -8.12 -0.58 -15.17
C PRO A 318 -9.62 -0.42 -15.36
N PHE A 319 -10.36 -1.53 -15.50
CA PHE A 319 -11.82 -1.48 -15.62
C PHE A 319 -12.50 -1.11 -14.32
N SER A 320 -11.95 -1.53 -13.18
CA SER A 320 -12.54 -1.19 -11.87
C SER A 320 -12.45 0.30 -11.62
N VAL A 321 -11.36 0.94 -12.05
CA VAL A 321 -11.19 2.40 -11.99
C VAL A 321 -12.09 3.09 -13.02
N GLU A 322 -12.05 2.68 -14.30
CA GLU A 322 -12.83 3.31 -15.38
C GLU A 322 -14.36 3.24 -15.13
N MET A 323 -14.83 2.14 -14.55
CA MET A 323 -16.25 1.94 -14.23
C MET A 323 -16.66 2.54 -12.89
N ASN A 324 -15.77 3.26 -12.20
CA ASN A 324 -15.97 3.81 -10.85
C ASN A 324 -16.44 2.75 -9.83
N ILE A 325 -15.98 1.50 -9.99
CA ILE A 325 -16.21 0.43 -9.00
C ILE A 325 -15.30 0.66 -7.79
N ILE A 326 -14.09 1.14 -8.05
CA ILE A 326 -13.15 1.61 -7.04
C ILE A 326 -12.63 2.98 -7.45
N ASP A 327 -12.36 3.82 -6.46
CA ASP A 327 -11.60 5.04 -6.66
C ASP A 327 -10.16 4.69 -7.08
N ASN A 328 -9.57 5.53 -7.93
CA ASN A 328 -8.13 5.45 -8.19
C ASN A 328 -7.34 5.84 -6.92
N PHE A 329 -6.04 5.51 -6.90
CA PHE A 329 -5.21 5.75 -5.72
C PHE A 329 -5.23 7.21 -5.22
N SER A 330 -5.13 8.19 -6.13
CA SER A 330 -5.07 9.62 -5.79
C SER A 330 -6.39 10.14 -5.24
N GLU A 331 -7.52 9.65 -5.74
CA GLU A 331 -8.82 9.97 -5.17
C GLU A 331 -9.01 9.35 -3.78
N VAL A 332 -8.57 8.11 -3.57
CA VAL A 332 -8.54 7.50 -2.23
C VAL A 332 -7.65 8.33 -1.29
N GLN A 333 -6.52 8.86 -1.77
CA GLN A 333 -5.67 9.75 -0.96
C GLN A 333 -6.35 11.06 -0.59
N TYR A 334 -7.01 11.69 -1.55
CA TYR A 334 -7.78 12.92 -1.31
C TYR A 334 -8.82 12.71 -0.22
N LYS A 335 -9.66 11.67 -0.37
CA LYS A 335 -10.68 11.30 0.63
C LYS A 335 -10.04 10.94 1.99
N ARG A 336 -8.89 10.26 1.98
CA ARG A 336 -8.16 9.91 3.21
C ARG A 336 -7.66 11.13 3.96
N VAL A 337 -7.07 12.11 3.28
CA VAL A 337 -6.56 13.32 3.92
C VAL A 337 -7.69 14.09 4.58
N LEU A 338 -8.79 14.33 3.85
CA LEU A 338 -9.98 15.02 4.39
C LEU A 338 -10.54 14.28 5.60
N TYR A 339 -10.77 12.97 5.46
CA TYR A 339 -11.27 12.13 6.56
C TYR A 339 -10.38 12.20 7.81
N LYS A 340 -9.05 12.26 7.64
CA LYS A 340 -8.13 12.37 8.78
C LYS A 340 -8.22 13.73 9.47
N PHE A 341 -8.31 14.84 8.73
CA PHE A 341 -8.51 16.16 9.33
C PHE A 341 -9.84 16.25 10.07
N ASP A 342 -10.92 15.75 9.47
CA ASP A 342 -12.25 15.71 10.12
C ASP A 342 -12.20 14.91 11.42
N LYS A 343 -11.57 13.73 11.40
CA LYS A 343 -11.44 12.89 12.60
C LYS A 343 -10.48 13.44 13.64
N LEU A 344 -9.46 14.20 13.25
CA LEU A 344 -8.59 14.90 14.20
C LEU A 344 -9.36 15.99 14.95
N ALA A 345 -10.24 16.71 14.27
CA ALA A 345 -11.09 17.75 14.85
C ALA A 345 -12.12 17.21 15.87
N GLU A 346 -12.51 15.93 15.75
CA GLU A 346 -13.43 15.28 16.71
C GLU A 346 -12.74 14.83 18.01
N ILE A 347 -11.40 14.78 18.08
CA ILE A 347 -10.67 14.23 19.24
C ILE A 347 -10.96 14.97 20.56
N PRO A 348 -11.03 16.32 20.61
CA PRO A 348 -11.32 17.04 21.86
C PRO A 348 -12.67 16.67 22.51
N GLN A 349 -13.59 16.05 21.76
CA GLN A 349 -14.89 15.62 22.28
C GLN A 349 -14.82 14.28 23.02
N ARG A 350 -13.66 13.63 23.05
CA ARG A 350 -13.46 12.33 23.71
C ARG A 350 -13.28 12.50 25.20
N GLU A 351 -13.74 11.50 25.95
CA GLU A 351 -13.54 11.46 27.40
C GLU A 351 -12.17 10.87 27.75
N GLY A 352 -11.46 11.55 28.65
CA GLY A 352 -10.17 11.11 29.15
C GLY A 352 -8.98 11.52 28.28
N PRO A 353 -7.75 11.36 28.79
CA PRO A 353 -6.55 11.84 28.11
C PRO A 353 -6.20 10.97 26.91
N THR A 354 -5.97 11.61 25.76
CA THR A 354 -5.66 10.95 24.50
C THR A 354 -4.22 11.22 24.05
N TYR A 355 -3.57 10.19 23.51
CA TYR A 355 -2.32 10.32 22.77
C TYR A 355 -2.62 10.04 21.31
N VAL A 356 -2.55 11.09 20.48
CA VAL A 356 -2.77 11.02 19.05
C VAL A 356 -1.42 10.98 18.34
N PHE A 357 -1.17 9.91 17.59
CA PHE A 357 -0.10 9.89 16.60
C PHE A 357 -0.71 9.97 15.20
N ALA A 358 -0.35 10.98 14.41
CA ALA A 358 -0.87 11.16 13.06
C ALA A 358 0.23 11.33 12.03
N HIS A 359 0.34 10.38 11.09
CA HIS A 359 1.24 10.49 9.96
C HIS A 359 0.48 10.98 8.70
N MET A 360 0.57 12.28 8.42
CA MET A 360 -0.09 12.94 7.30
C MET A 360 0.83 12.89 6.08
N LEU A 361 0.46 12.10 5.06
CA LEU A 361 1.24 12.01 3.80
C LEU A 361 0.96 13.17 2.85
N ILE A 362 1.00 14.39 3.40
CA ILE A 362 0.93 15.67 2.69
C ILE A 362 1.96 16.62 3.32
N PRO A 363 2.63 17.48 2.53
CA PRO A 363 2.47 17.70 1.09
C PRO A 363 3.23 16.69 0.19
N HIS A 364 3.57 15.50 0.69
CA HIS A 364 4.12 14.39 -0.11
C HIS A 364 3.26 14.06 -1.36
N PRO A 365 3.85 13.67 -2.51
CA PRO A 365 3.09 13.19 -3.68
C PRO A 365 2.27 11.90 -3.42
N PRO A 366 1.21 11.60 -4.18
CA PRO A 366 0.69 12.34 -5.32
C PRO A 366 0.16 13.72 -4.92
N PHE A 367 0.20 14.67 -5.86
CA PHE A 367 -0.43 15.98 -5.66
C PHE A 367 -1.92 15.83 -5.95
N ILE A 368 -2.73 16.01 -4.92
CA ILE A 368 -4.18 15.71 -4.90
C ILE A 368 -5.05 16.92 -4.61
N PHE A 369 -4.43 18.06 -4.32
CA PHE A 369 -5.09 19.34 -4.08
C PHE A 369 -4.58 20.40 -5.05
N ASP A 370 -5.50 21.21 -5.57
CA ASP A 370 -5.17 22.53 -6.13
C ASP A 370 -4.93 23.55 -4.99
N ALA A 371 -4.74 24.83 -5.34
CA ALA A 371 -4.45 25.88 -4.35
C ALA A 371 -5.71 26.31 -3.56
N GLU A 372 -6.88 26.04 -4.12
CA GLU A 372 -8.19 26.32 -3.54
C GLU A 372 -8.68 25.16 -2.64
N GLY A 373 -7.97 24.03 -2.65
CA GLY A 373 -8.27 22.84 -1.86
C GLY A 373 -9.25 21.87 -2.51
N ASN A 374 -9.54 22.02 -3.81
CA ASN A 374 -10.33 21.04 -4.56
C ASN A 374 -9.46 19.85 -5.00
N TYR A 375 -10.12 18.75 -5.33
CA TYR A 375 -9.45 17.56 -5.84
C TYR A 375 -8.75 17.84 -7.18
N LEU A 376 -7.44 17.58 -7.23
CA LEU A 376 -6.65 17.59 -8.44
C LEU A 376 -6.58 16.17 -9.03
N SER A 377 -7.07 15.99 -10.26
CA SER A 377 -7.04 14.67 -10.92
C SER A 377 -5.61 14.19 -11.20
N GLN A 378 -5.43 12.88 -11.29
CA GLN A 378 -4.13 12.28 -11.64
C GLN A 378 -3.61 12.76 -13.00
N GLU A 379 -4.49 12.97 -13.99
CA GLU A 379 -4.06 13.50 -15.31
C GLU A 379 -3.52 14.91 -15.18
N ALA A 380 -4.24 15.80 -14.50
CA ALA A 380 -3.79 17.17 -14.26
C ALA A 380 -2.47 17.21 -13.46
N ALA A 381 -2.31 16.34 -12.47
CA ALA A 381 -1.08 16.20 -11.70
C ALA A 381 0.10 15.67 -12.55
N ASN A 382 -0.15 14.81 -13.55
CA ASN A 382 0.89 14.29 -14.44
C ASN A 382 1.37 15.34 -15.46
N GLU A 383 0.49 16.24 -15.89
CA GLU A 383 0.80 17.31 -16.84
C GLU A 383 1.39 18.56 -16.15
N GLY A 384 1.12 18.73 -14.85
CA GLY A 384 1.51 19.90 -14.10
C GLY A 384 3.00 20.00 -13.76
N ASN A 385 3.46 21.23 -13.59
CA ASN A 385 4.81 21.50 -13.09
C ASN A 385 4.92 21.09 -11.61
N GLN A 386 5.87 20.21 -11.30
CA GLN A 386 6.04 19.64 -9.94
C GLN A 386 6.26 20.69 -8.84
N VAL A 387 6.95 21.81 -9.14
CA VAL A 387 7.17 22.91 -8.19
C VAL A 387 5.84 23.62 -7.90
N THR A 388 5.07 23.93 -8.93
CA THR A 388 3.74 24.56 -8.79
C THR A 388 2.77 23.64 -8.05
N LEU A 389 2.71 22.36 -8.43
CA LEU A 389 1.84 21.37 -7.78
C LEU A 389 2.14 21.23 -6.29
N ARG A 390 3.43 21.16 -5.93
CA ARG A 390 3.85 21.13 -4.53
C ARG A 390 3.46 22.40 -3.78
N ARG A 391 3.66 23.57 -4.39
CA ARG A 391 3.29 24.87 -3.80
C ARG A 391 1.79 24.94 -3.53
N ASN A 392 0.96 24.54 -4.50
CA ASN A 392 -0.49 24.53 -4.36
C ASN A 392 -0.95 23.59 -3.24
N GLN A 393 -0.44 22.35 -3.23
CA GLN A 393 -0.76 21.40 -2.17
C GLN A 393 -0.27 21.87 -0.79
N LEU A 394 0.86 22.59 -0.71
CA LEU A 394 1.36 23.17 0.52
C LEU A 394 0.46 24.30 1.05
N ILE A 395 -0.05 25.18 0.16
CA ILE A 395 -1.02 26.22 0.53
C ILE A 395 -2.25 25.58 1.15
N THR A 396 -2.82 24.58 0.50
CA THR A 396 -3.98 23.84 1.03
C THR A 396 -3.64 23.13 2.35
N THR A 397 -2.46 22.53 2.46
CA THR A 397 -1.99 21.89 3.71
C THR A 397 -1.96 22.90 4.85
N ASN A 398 -1.40 24.10 4.64
CA ASN A 398 -1.37 25.16 5.64
C ASN A 398 -2.77 25.60 6.06
N THR A 399 -3.68 25.79 5.10
CA THR A 399 -5.08 26.14 5.38
C THR A 399 -5.78 25.08 6.23
N MET A 400 -5.60 23.80 5.89
CA MET A 400 -6.17 22.70 6.67
C MET A 400 -5.60 22.62 8.09
N ILE A 401 -4.29 22.86 8.26
CA ILE A 401 -3.67 22.90 9.58
C ILE A 401 -4.22 24.06 10.43
N ARG A 402 -4.36 25.25 9.84
CA ARG A 402 -4.95 26.41 10.54
C ARG A 402 -6.35 26.10 11.05
N ASN A 403 -7.20 25.57 10.17
CA ASN A 403 -8.57 25.22 10.54
C ASN A 403 -8.60 24.16 11.65
N LEU A 404 -7.74 23.14 11.56
CA LEU A 404 -7.64 22.11 12.60
C LEU A 404 -7.18 22.68 13.95
N VAL A 405 -6.16 23.54 13.93
CA VAL A 405 -5.65 24.18 15.15
C VAL A 405 -6.73 25.08 15.79
N ASP A 406 -7.44 25.86 14.99
CA ASP A 406 -8.54 26.71 15.47
C ASP A 406 -9.66 25.87 16.11
N GLU A 407 -10.04 24.76 15.48
CA GLU A 407 -11.08 23.86 15.98
C GLU A 407 -10.66 23.17 17.28
N ILE A 408 -9.43 22.60 17.33
CA ILE A 408 -8.92 21.93 18.53
C ILE A 408 -8.84 22.91 19.70
N LEU A 409 -8.26 24.10 19.49
CA LEU A 409 -8.10 25.10 20.55
C LEU A 409 -9.43 25.67 21.02
N SER A 410 -10.42 25.83 20.13
CA SER A 410 -11.75 26.32 20.54
C SER A 410 -12.57 25.27 21.30
N SER A 411 -12.26 23.99 21.09
CA SER A 411 -12.91 22.85 21.76
C SER A 411 -12.18 22.40 23.03
N SER A 412 -10.98 22.90 23.27
CA SER A 412 -10.18 22.61 24.47
C SER A 412 -10.43 23.70 25.52
N GLU A 413 -11.13 23.38 26.61
CA GLU A 413 -11.34 24.28 27.76
C GLU A 413 -10.10 24.45 28.64
#